data_AF-A0A6A4PGV3-F1
#
_entry.id   AF-A0A6A4PGV3-F1
#
_cell.length_a   1.000
_cell.length_b   1.000
_cell.length_c   1.000
_cell.angle_alpha   90.00
_cell.angle_beta   90.00
_cell.angle_gamma   90.00
#
_symmetry.space_group_name_H-M   'P 1'
#
loop_
_entity.id
_entity.type
_entity.pdbx_description
1 polymer ?
#
loop_
_entity_poly.entity_id
_entity_poly.type
_entity_poly.pdbx_seq_one_letter_code
_entity_poly.pdbx_strand_id
1 'polypeptide(L)'
;MTGFSDEYLKKSENTEVVDDRSFLHRYKSVLSSKSSEETMAVLARWEPRHGGFRFRHPWKQYLKIGNLIRLCANNIEALIVCLLHSDQRQCELGTKIKESCTIISTECGKTLKEASLIVKHMTMSSMPNSHIANAKNAIQSIKSILRTNPSEGVDYAEMIQVSKVASLLIDVVDCTQNICEAIDELASLAKFHHRGTVVQPVDDSVHVIAIIDTPSILELRNEN
;
A
#
# COMPACT_ATOMS: atom_id res chain seq x y z
N MET A 1 31.53 14.73 -25.54
CA MET A 1 30.58 14.77 -24.41
C MET A 1 30.06 13.33 -24.24
N THR A 2 30.88 12.35 -23.86
CA THR A 2 31.18 11.91 -22.47
C THR A 2 29.92 11.90 -21.59
N GLY A 3 29.36 10.78 -21.14
CA GLY A 3 29.62 9.36 -21.33
C GLY A 3 28.39 8.62 -20.81
N PHE A 4 27.91 7.62 -21.54
CA PHE A 4 26.78 6.80 -21.15
C PHE A 4 27.13 5.38 -21.56
N SER A 5 26.95 4.44 -20.63
CA SER A 5 27.19 3.00 -20.78
C SER A 5 28.60 2.52 -20.46
N ASP A 6 28.80 2.20 -19.18
CA ASP A 6 29.40 0.98 -18.62
C ASP A 6 29.39 1.26 -17.10
N GLU A 7 28.76 0.46 -16.24
CA GLU A 7 29.24 -0.87 -15.90
C GLU A 7 28.05 -1.77 -15.51
N TYR A 8 27.75 -2.69 -16.43
CA TYR A 8 27.03 -3.91 -16.13
C TYR A 8 27.85 -4.78 -15.18
N LEU A 9 27.21 -5.21 -14.09
CA LEU A 9 27.33 -6.55 -13.51
C LEU A 9 28.75 -7.13 -13.45
N LYS A 10 29.47 -6.82 -12.37
CA LYS A 10 30.56 -7.70 -11.88
C LYS A 10 30.50 -7.90 -10.36
N LYS A 11 29.73 -8.94 -10.00
CA LYS A 11 30.00 -10.07 -9.08
C LYS A 11 30.74 -9.80 -7.74
N SER A 12 30.13 -10.19 -6.61
CA SER A 12 30.54 -11.38 -5.84
C SER A 12 29.71 -11.63 -4.56
N GLU A 13 29.18 -12.85 -4.50
CA GLU A 13 29.05 -13.75 -3.35
C GLU A 13 28.49 -13.26 -1.99
N ASN A 14 27.35 -13.91 -1.68
CA ASN A 14 26.89 -14.41 -0.39
C ASN A 14 25.99 -13.51 0.48
N THR A 15 24.80 -14.09 0.71
CA THR A 15 23.76 -13.79 1.71
C THR A 15 22.67 -12.81 1.26
N GLU A 16 21.44 -13.34 1.24
CA GLU A 16 20.09 -12.76 1.21
C GLU A 16 19.94 -11.23 1.44
N VAL A 17 20.22 -10.39 0.42
CA VAL A 17 19.95 -8.92 0.45
C VAL A 17 19.21 -8.43 -0.81
N VAL A 18 18.69 -9.35 -1.63
CA VAL A 18 18.09 -9.02 -2.94
C VAL A 18 16.66 -8.44 -2.82
N ASP A 19 15.96 -8.67 -1.70
CA ASP A 19 14.54 -8.27 -1.54
C ASP A 19 14.38 -6.81 -1.09
N ASP A 20 15.13 -6.36 -0.07
CA ASP A 20 15.02 -5.03 0.53
C ASP A 20 15.29 -3.88 -0.45
N ARG A 21 16.29 -4.04 -1.33
CA ARG A 21 16.63 -3.00 -2.32
C ARG A 21 15.53 -2.84 -3.37
N SER A 22 14.87 -3.93 -3.74
CA SER A 22 13.79 -3.93 -4.74
C SER A 22 12.51 -3.28 -4.17
N PHE A 23 12.19 -3.55 -2.91
CA PHE A 23 11.08 -2.95 -2.19
C PHE A 23 11.28 -1.44 -2.02
N LEU A 24 12.45 -1.01 -1.54
CA LEU A 24 12.79 0.40 -1.38
C LEU A 24 12.75 1.16 -2.71
N HIS A 25 13.19 0.55 -3.80
CA HIS A 25 13.10 1.15 -5.14
C HIS A 25 11.66 1.33 -5.60
N ARG A 26 10.82 0.29 -5.44
CA ARG A 26 9.38 0.36 -5.77
C ARG A 26 8.66 1.43 -4.95
N TYR A 27 9.00 1.52 -3.67
CA TYR A 27 8.45 2.52 -2.76
C TYR A 27 8.81 3.97 -3.18
N LYS A 28 10.08 4.24 -3.50
CA LYS A 28 10.52 5.57 -3.97
C LYS A 28 9.83 6.00 -5.27
N SER A 29 9.53 5.05 -6.14
CA SER A 29 8.76 5.32 -7.37
C SER A 29 7.37 5.87 -7.05
N VAL A 30 6.67 5.31 -6.05
CA VAL A 30 5.35 5.80 -5.61
C VAL A 30 5.42 7.21 -5.03
N LEU A 31 6.45 7.52 -4.24
CA LEU A 31 6.61 8.87 -3.67
C LEU A 31 6.88 9.94 -4.74
N SER A 32 7.57 9.57 -5.83
CA SER A 32 7.96 10.48 -6.91
C SER A 32 6.97 10.53 -8.08
N SER A 33 5.88 9.73 -8.04
CA SER A 33 4.96 9.58 -9.18
C SER A 33 4.03 10.77 -9.43
N LYS A 34 3.91 11.73 -8.51
CA LYS A 34 2.87 12.78 -8.52
C LYS A 34 2.77 13.55 -9.85
N SER A 35 3.88 14.09 -10.35
CA SER A 35 3.88 14.91 -11.57
C SER A 35 3.53 14.10 -12.82
N SER A 36 3.98 12.84 -12.87
CA SER A 36 3.65 11.90 -13.94
C SER A 36 2.16 11.57 -13.94
N GLU A 37 1.59 11.25 -12.78
CA GLU A 37 0.16 10.98 -12.61
C GLU A 37 -0.72 12.18 -13.00
N GLU A 38 -0.34 13.39 -12.58
CA GLU A 38 -1.03 14.64 -12.93
C GLU A 38 -1.01 14.85 -14.45
N THR A 39 0.14 14.61 -15.10
CA THR A 39 0.27 14.70 -16.56
C THR A 39 -0.61 13.66 -17.25
N MET A 40 -0.57 12.40 -16.82
CA MET A 40 -1.41 11.34 -17.37
C MET A 40 -2.90 11.64 -17.23
N ALA A 41 -3.34 12.16 -16.07
CA ALA A 41 -4.73 12.53 -15.86
C ALA A 41 -5.18 13.68 -16.77
N VAL A 42 -4.30 14.62 -17.10
CA VAL A 42 -4.60 15.69 -18.07
C VAL A 42 -4.73 15.14 -19.48
N LEU A 43 -3.83 14.25 -19.90
CA LEU A 43 -3.87 13.61 -21.22
C LEU A 43 -5.12 12.74 -21.38
N ALA A 44 -5.42 11.91 -20.37
CA ALA A 44 -6.53 10.98 -20.39
C ALA A 44 -7.91 11.66 -20.47
N ARG A 45 -8.02 12.95 -20.09
CA ARG A 45 -9.26 13.74 -20.28
C ARG A 45 -9.66 13.91 -21.75
N TRP A 46 -8.71 13.80 -22.67
CA TRP A 46 -8.95 13.95 -24.10
C TRP A 46 -9.20 12.61 -24.81
N GLU A 47 -9.08 11.49 -24.10
CA GLU A 47 -9.28 10.19 -24.71
C GLU A 47 -10.75 10.00 -25.09
N PRO A 48 -11.01 9.47 -26.30
CA PRO A 48 -12.35 9.02 -26.64
C PRO A 48 -12.77 7.88 -25.71
N ARG A 49 -14.06 7.56 -25.70
CA ARG A 49 -14.55 6.40 -24.94
C ARG A 49 -13.88 5.12 -25.42
N HIS A 50 -13.30 4.33 -24.51
CA HIS A 50 -12.70 3.03 -24.81
C HIS A 50 -12.73 2.10 -23.60
N GLY A 51 -12.83 0.80 -23.82
CA GLY A 51 -12.85 -0.22 -22.77
C GLY A 51 -13.85 0.11 -21.63
N GLY A 52 -13.34 0.13 -20.40
CA GLY A 52 -14.11 0.52 -19.20
C GLY A 52 -14.21 2.03 -18.96
N PHE A 53 -13.46 2.85 -19.70
CA PHE A 53 -13.44 4.30 -19.56
C PHE A 53 -14.56 4.95 -20.37
N ARG A 54 -15.40 5.73 -19.69
CA ARG A 54 -16.60 6.33 -20.28
C ARG A 54 -16.36 7.78 -20.70
N PHE A 55 -17.28 8.33 -21.49
CA PHE A 55 -17.27 9.77 -21.76
C PHE A 55 -17.37 10.55 -20.44
N ARG A 56 -16.52 11.56 -20.25
CA ARG A 56 -16.35 12.32 -18.99
C ARG A 56 -15.97 11.45 -17.80
N HIS A 57 -15.05 10.49 -18.02
CA HIS A 57 -14.50 9.66 -16.95
C HIS A 57 -13.93 10.52 -15.79
N PRO A 58 -14.11 10.12 -14.51
CA PRO A 58 -13.73 10.92 -13.35
C PRO A 58 -12.23 10.88 -13.04
N TRP A 59 -11.38 11.32 -13.97
CA TRP A 59 -9.91 11.30 -13.86
C TRP A 59 -9.35 11.98 -12.60
N LYS A 60 -10.05 13.00 -12.07
CA LYS A 60 -9.67 13.68 -10.82
C LYS A 60 -9.62 12.74 -9.61
N GLN A 61 -10.43 11.68 -9.58
CA GLN A 61 -10.45 10.77 -8.43
C GLN A 61 -9.22 9.87 -8.38
N TYR A 62 -8.59 9.59 -9.53
CA TYR A 62 -7.30 8.91 -9.55
C TYR A 62 -6.21 9.75 -8.89
N LEU A 63 -6.22 11.08 -9.08
CA LEU A 63 -5.29 11.99 -8.41
C LEU A 63 -5.55 12.06 -6.88
N LYS A 64 -6.82 12.07 -6.48
CA LYS A 64 -7.21 11.99 -5.06
C LYS A 64 -6.68 10.70 -4.42
N ILE A 65 -6.90 9.55 -5.06
CA ILE A 65 -6.40 8.25 -4.61
C ILE A 65 -4.86 8.25 -4.55
N GLY A 66 -4.18 8.74 -5.58
CA GLY A 66 -2.72 8.83 -5.61
C GLY A 66 -2.15 9.65 -4.45
N ASN A 67 -2.79 10.77 -4.10
CA ASN A 67 -2.37 11.59 -2.95
C ASN A 67 -2.54 10.85 -1.61
N LEU A 68 -3.63 10.10 -1.44
CA LEU A 68 -3.84 9.28 -0.25
C LEU A 68 -2.82 8.13 -0.16
N ILE A 69 -2.51 7.48 -1.29
CA ILE A 69 -1.47 6.43 -1.36
C ILE A 69 -0.10 6.99 -0.94
N ARG A 70 0.28 8.17 -1.45
CA ARG A 70 1.53 8.83 -1.03
C ARG A 70 1.55 9.20 0.45
N LEU A 71 0.42 9.65 1.01
CA LEU A 71 0.31 9.90 2.44
C LEU A 71 0.51 8.61 3.25
N CYS A 72 -0.13 7.50 2.85
CA CYS A 72 0.11 6.18 3.44
C CYS A 72 1.58 5.80 3.39
N ALA A 73 2.18 5.96 2.21
CA ALA A 73 3.57 5.63 1.99
C ALA A 73 4.45 6.39 2.99
N ASN A 74 4.28 7.70 3.15
CA ASN A 74 5.03 8.50 4.12
C ASN A 74 4.84 8.00 5.56
N ASN A 75 3.62 7.64 5.96
CA ASN A 75 3.35 7.10 7.31
C ASN A 75 4.05 5.75 7.54
N ILE A 76 4.06 4.89 6.52
CA ILE A 76 4.76 3.59 6.55
C ILE A 76 6.28 3.81 6.65
N GLU A 77 6.85 4.75 5.90
CA GLU A 77 8.29 5.07 6.00
C GLU A 77 8.65 5.61 7.39
N ALA A 78 7.84 6.53 7.93
CA ALA A 78 8.03 7.02 9.29
C ALA A 78 7.95 5.87 10.32
N LEU A 79 7.03 4.92 10.13
CA LEU A 79 6.90 3.74 10.99
C LEU A 79 8.14 2.85 10.91
N ILE A 80 8.63 2.55 9.69
CA ILE A 80 9.84 1.75 9.47
C ILE A 80 11.04 2.42 10.16
N VAL A 81 11.23 3.73 9.98
CA VAL A 81 12.32 4.48 10.63
C VAL A 81 12.23 4.38 12.15
N CYS A 82 11.03 4.50 12.72
CA CYS A 82 10.83 4.37 14.17
C CYS A 82 11.14 2.95 14.66
N LEU A 83 10.73 1.92 13.92
CA LEU A 83 10.98 0.52 14.27
C LEU A 83 12.47 0.15 14.19
N LEU A 84 13.20 0.65 13.18
CA LEU A 84 14.63 0.42 13.01
C LEU A 84 15.47 1.09 14.12
N HIS A 85 15.03 2.24 14.61
CA HIS A 85 15.73 3.00 15.65
C HIS A 85 15.27 2.61 17.08
N SER A 86 14.31 1.68 17.18
CA SER A 86 13.80 1.21 18.47
C SER A 86 14.62 0.02 18.97
N ASP A 87 15.27 0.16 20.13
CA ASP A 87 15.87 -0.97 20.87
C ASP A 87 14.80 -1.72 21.70
N GLN A 88 13.59 -1.86 21.12
CA GLN A 88 12.35 -2.32 21.79
C GLN A 88 12.35 -3.82 22.16
N ARG A 89 13.51 -4.42 22.40
CA ARG A 89 13.67 -5.86 22.54
C ARG A 89 13.33 -6.42 23.93
N GLN A 90 13.09 -5.60 24.96
CA GLN A 90 13.12 -6.12 26.35
C GLN A 90 11.89 -5.84 27.23
N CYS A 91 10.80 -5.23 26.72
CA CYS A 91 9.59 -4.96 27.52
C CYS A 91 8.32 -5.61 26.93
N GLU A 92 7.43 -6.12 27.79
CA GLU A 92 6.12 -6.70 27.40
C GLU A 92 5.25 -5.77 26.55
N LEU A 93 5.44 -4.46 26.70
CA LEU A 93 4.76 -3.45 25.88
C LEU A 93 5.26 -3.46 24.43
N GLY A 94 6.57 -3.62 24.23
CA GLY A 94 7.20 -3.68 22.91
C GLY A 94 6.80 -4.92 22.13
N THR A 95 6.66 -6.06 22.79
CA THR A 95 6.23 -7.31 22.14
C THR A 95 4.80 -7.22 21.62
N LYS A 96 3.88 -6.67 22.43
CA LYS A 96 2.47 -6.44 22.02
C LYS A 96 2.33 -5.45 20.88
N ILE A 97 3.15 -4.40 20.87
CA ILE A 97 3.18 -3.43 19.75
C ILE A 97 3.69 -4.10 18.48
N LYS A 98 4.75 -4.92 18.56
CA LYS A 98 5.27 -5.65 17.39
C LYS A 98 4.24 -6.63 16.83
N GLU A 99 3.53 -7.34 17.68
CA GLU A 99 2.41 -8.21 17.27
C GLU A 99 1.33 -7.39 16.56
N SER A 100 0.93 -6.26 17.13
CA SER A 100 -0.07 -5.37 16.55
C SER A 100 0.40 -4.77 15.22
N CYS A 101 1.67 -4.37 15.09
CA CYS A 101 2.28 -3.93 13.83
C CYS A 101 2.12 -5.00 12.75
N THR A 102 2.38 -6.26 13.10
CA THR A 102 2.32 -7.39 12.17
C THR A 102 0.88 -7.63 11.69
N ILE A 103 -0.09 -7.61 12.62
CA ILE A 103 -1.52 -7.76 12.29
C ILE A 103 -1.98 -6.60 11.42
N ILE A 104 -1.72 -5.35 11.83
CA ILE A 104 -2.15 -4.14 11.11
C ILE A 104 -1.55 -4.12 9.70
N SER A 105 -0.25 -4.38 9.55
CA SER A 105 0.42 -4.38 8.24
C SER A 105 -0.15 -5.46 7.32
N THR A 106 -0.40 -6.65 7.86
CA THR A 106 -0.98 -7.77 7.10
C THR A 106 -2.39 -7.45 6.64
N GLU A 107 -3.26 -6.99 7.54
CA GLU A 107 -4.66 -6.71 7.22
C GLU A 107 -4.79 -5.50 6.28
N CYS A 108 -4.03 -4.42 6.49
CA CYS A 108 -4.00 -3.29 5.55
C CYS A 108 -3.48 -3.70 4.18
N GLY A 109 -2.44 -4.55 4.12
CA GLY A 109 -1.90 -5.08 2.86
C GLY A 109 -2.94 -5.89 2.07
N LYS A 110 -3.72 -6.74 2.75
CA LYS A 110 -4.84 -7.47 2.14
C LYS A 110 -5.91 -6.51 1.60
N THR A 111 -6.32 -5.53 2.40
CA THR A 111 -7.30 -4.51 1.99
C THR A 111 -6.83 -3.73 0.75
N LEU A 112 -5.58 -3.26 0.74
CA LEU A 112 -5.02 -2.53 -0.41
C LEU A 112 -4.91 -3.41 -1.65
N LYS A 113 -4.60 -4.71 -1.49
CA LYS A 113 -4.58 -5.67 -2.59
C LYS A 113 -5.98 -5.85 -3.21
N GLU A 114 -7.02 -5.98 -2.39
CA GLU A 114 -8.40 -6.07 -2.86
C GLU A 114 -8.86 -4.78 -3.55
N ALA A 115 -8.54 -3.62 -2.96
CA ALA A 115 -8.84 -2.32 -3.54
C ALA A 115 -8.15 -2.13 -4.90
N SER A 116 -6.91 -2.60 -5.04
CA SER A 116 -6.18 -2.63 -6.31
C SER A 116 -6.88 -3.48 -7.36
N LEU A 117 -7.41 -4.66 -6.99
CA LEU A 117 -8.15 -5.52 -7.91
C LEU A 117 -9.45 -4.86 -8.41
N ILE A 118 -10.16 -4.12 -7.55
CA ILE A 118 -11.36 -3.36 -7.93
C ILE A 118 -11.03 -2.33 -9.01
N VAL A 119 -9.96 -1.55 -8.82
CA VAL A 119 -9.52 -0.53 -9.79
C VAL A 119 -9.01 -1.19 -11.08
N LYS A 120 -8.18 -2.24 -10.96
CA LYS A 120 -7.58 -2.94 -12.11
C LYS A 120 -8.62 -3.56 -13.03
N HIS A 121 -9.65 -4.19 -12.46
CA HIS A 121 -10.70 -4.84 -13.24
C HIS A 121 -11.89 -3.92 -13.51
N MET A 122 -11.94 -2.74 -12.90
CA MET A 122 -13.11 -1.84 -12.93
C MET A 122 -14.42 -2.56 -12.56
N THR A 123 -14.32 -3.48 -11.60
CA THR A 123 -15.45 -4.26 -11.12
C THR A 123 -15.74 -3.96 -9.67
N MET A 124 -17.00 -3.69 -9.37
CA MET A 124 -17.48 -3.65 -7.98
C MET A 124 -17.51 -5.09 -7.45
N SER A 125 -16.65 -5.32 -6.46
CA SER A 125 -16.79 -6.39 -5.48
C SER A 125 -17.09 -5.71 -4.17
N SER A 126 -17.97 -6.28 -3.34
CA SER A 126 -18.03 -5.85 -1.93
C SER A 126 -16.64 -6.07 -1.36
N MET A 127 -15.94 -5.00 -0.97
CA MET A 127 -14.67 -5.14 -0.28
C MET A 127 -14.98 -5.83 1.06
N PRO A 128 -14.30 -6.92 1.40
CA PRO A 128 -14.41 -7.52 2.73
C PRO A 128 -13.99 -6.50 3.79
N ASN A 129 -14.96 -5.79 4.37
CA ASN A 129 -14.75 -4.89 5.51
C ASN A 129 -14.14 -5.60 6.74
N SER A 130 -14.02 -6.94 6.71
CA SER A 130 -13.37 -7.75 7.73
C SER A 130 -11.92 -7.36 7.95
N HIS A 131 -11.13 -7.13 6.90
CA HIS A 131 -9.70 -6.84 7.05
C HIS A 131 -9.45 -5.49 7.74
N ILE A 132 -10.14 -4.44 7.29
CA ILE A 132 -10.02 -3.13 7.92
C ILE A 132 -10.61 -3.10 9.34
N ALA A 133 -11.66 -3.89 9.61
CA ALA A 133 -12.20 -4.06 10.95
C ALA A 133 -11.20 -4.78 11.88
N ASN A 134 -10.50 -5.82 11.39
CA ASN A 134 -9.45 -6.50 12.14
C ASN A 134 -8.30 -5.56 12.49
N ALA A 135 -7.86 -4.73 11.54
CA ALA A 135 -6.84 -3.70 11.78
C ALA A 135 -7.31 -2.68 12.84
N LYS A 136 -8.57 -2.23 12.78
CA LYS A 136 -9.17 -1.34 13.80
C LYS A 136 -9.26 -2.02 15.17
N ASN A 137 -9.59 -3.31 15.25
CA ASN A 137 -9.60 -4.05 16.50
C ASN A 137 -8.20 -4.13 17.12
N ALA A 138 -7.16 -4.38 16.31
CA ALA A 138 -5.77 -4.35 16.77
C ALA A 138 -5.38 -2.96 17.32
N ILE A 139 -5.84 -1.87 16.69
CA ILE A 139 -5.68 -0.51 17.23
C ILE A 139 -6.35 -0.36 18.60
N GLN A 140 -7.57 -0.89 18.79
CA GLN A 140 -8.26 -0.79 20.08
C GLN A 140 -7.49 -1.53 21.17
N SER A 141 -6.88 -2.68 20.86
CA SER A 141 -5.98 -3.38 21.78
C SER A 141 -4.76 -2.53 22.16
N ILE A 142 -4.13 -1.83 21.20
CA ILE A 142 -3.02 -0.91 21.52
C ILE A 142 -3.51 0.24 22.42
N LYS A 143 -4.65 0.85 22.09
CA LYS A 143 -5.23 1.97 22.86
C LYS A 143 -5.55 1.57 24.30
N SER A 144 -6.07 0.35 24.53
CA SER A 144 -6.33 -0.14 25.88
C SER A 144 -5.03 -0.35 26.65
N ILE A 145 -4.02 -0.99 26.03
CA ILE A 145 -2.71 -1.22 26.64
C ILE A 145 -2.03 0.09 27.05
N LEU A 146 -2.06 1.12 26.19
CA LEU A 146 -1.48 2.44 26.48
C LEU A 146 -2.21 3.16 27.63
N ARG A 147 -3.51 2.92 27.81
CA ARG A 147 -4.29 3.50 28.91
C ARG A 147 -4.07 2.78 30.24
N THR A 148 -3.82 1.47 30.22
CA THR A 148 -3.70 0.65 31.44
C THR A 148 -2.29 0.57 32.01
N ASN A 149 -1.25 1.02 31.29
CA ASN A 149 0.14 0.99 31.75
C ASN A 149 0.76 2.40 31.93
N PRO A 150 0.33 3.24 32.90
CA PRO A 150 1.00 4.53 33.08
C PRO A 150 2.35 4.47 33.78
N SER A 151 2.60 3.53 34.70
CA SER A 151 3.75 3.74 35.60
C SER A 151 4.05 2.55 36.53
N GLU A 152 5.19 1.88 36.29
CA GLU A 152 6.18 1.59 37.32
C GLU A 152 7.48 1.17 36.61
N GLY A 153 8.41 2.12 36.42
CA GLY A 153 9.78 1.82 35.94
C GLY A 153 10.08 1.94 34.43
N VAL A 154 9.14 2.40 33.60
CA VAL A 154 9.37 2.59 32.14
C VAL A 154 10.06 3.94 31.87
N ASP A 155 11.10 3.94 31.04
CA ASP A 155 11.78 5.16 30.60
C ASP A 155 10.84 6.02 29.75
N TYR A 156 10.79 7.33 30.04
CA TYR A 156 9.97 8.29 29.29
C TYR A 156 10.32 8.29 27.79
N ALA A 157 11.59 8.06 27.43
CA ALA A 157 11.99 7.96 26.03
C ALA A 157 11.33 6.76 25.34
N GLU A 158 11.24 5.61 26.00
CA GLU A 158 10.55 4.42 25.48
C GLU A 158 9.05 4.67 25.32
N MET A 159 8.41 5.33 26.29
CA MET A 159 6.99 5.68 26.23
C MET A 159 6.68 6.62 25.05
N ILE A 160 7.55 7.61 24.80
CA ILE A 160 7.43 8.50 23.65
C ILE A 160 7.54 7.71 22.33
N GLN A 161 8.51 6.80 22.21
CA GLN A 161 8.67 5.98 21.01
C GLN A 161 7.48 5.05 20.79
N VAL A 162 7.03 4.37 21.84
CA VAL A 162 5.84 3.51 21.81
C VAL A 162 4.61 4.28 21.37
N SER A 163 4.38 5.48 21.92
CA SER A 163 3.26 6.35 21.54
C SER A 163 3.37 6.79 20.09
N LYS A 164 4.57 7.11 19.61
CA LYS A 164 4.83 7.50 18.22
C LYS A 164 4.53 6.34 17.26
N VAL A 165 5.02 5.13 17.55
CA VAL A 165 4.72 3.93 16.76
C VAL A 165 3.22 3.65 16.73
N ALA A 166 2.54 3.72 17.88
CA ALA A 166 1.08 3.53 17.95
C ALA A 166 0.31 4.57 17.13
N SER A 167 0.73 5.84 17.17
CA SER A 167 0.10 6.91 16.38
C SER A 167 0.27 6.69 14.89
N LEU A 168 1.47 6.32 14.44
CA LEU A 168 1.74 5.99 13.03
C LEU A 168 0.93 4.79 12.53
N LEU A 169 0.76 3.76 13.37
CA LEU A 169 -0.10 2.61 13.04
C LEU A 169 -1.57 3.04 12.85
N ILE A 170 -2.06 3.95 13.68
CA ILE A 170 -3.41 4.52 13.52
C ILE A 170 -3.50 5.25 12.18
N ASP A 171 -2.53 6.10 11.87
CA ASP A 171 -2.49 6.87 10.63
C ASP A 171 -2.43 5.96 9.39
N VAL A 172 -1.75 4.81 9.46
CA VAL A 172 -1.71 3.81 8.36
C VAL A 172 -3.07 3.15 8.14
N VAL A 173 -3.79 2.79 9.21
CA VAL A 173 -5.14 2.21 9.10
C VAL A 173 -6.13 3.23 8.56
N ASP A 174 -6.11 4.45 9.09
CA ASP A 174 -7.01 5.52 8.65
C ASP A 174 -6.73 5.91 7.19
N CYS A 175 -5.46 6.01 6.81
CA CYS A 175 -5.08 6.17 5.41
C CYS A 175 -5.65 5.04 4.51
N THR A 176 -5.48 3.78 4.92
CA THR A 176 -5.95 2.62 4.14
C THR A 176 -7.46 2.69 3.95
N GLN A 177 -8.21 3.00 5.01
CA GLN A 177 -9.65 3.23 4.95
C GLN A 177 -10.01 4.36 3.96
N ASN A 178 -9.32 5.51 4.04
CA ASN A 178 -9.57 6.65 3.15
C ASN A 178 -9.31 6.31 1.68
N ILE A 179 -8.30 5.47 1.40
CA ILE A 179 -8.02 4.97 0.04
C ILE A 179 -9.20 4.13 -0.46
N CYS A 180 -9.70 3.21 0.36
CA CYS A 180 -10.87 2.38 0.02
C CYS A 180 -12.11 3.22 -0.27
N GLU A 181 -12.42 4.20 0.58
CA GLU A 181 -13.56 5.11 0.39
C GLU A 181 -13.43 5.94 -0.89
N ALA A 182 -12.22 6.42 -1.20
CA ALA A 182 -11.97 7.14 -2.46
C ALA A 182 -12.09 6.23 -3.69
N ILE A 183 -11.73 4.96 -3.58
CA ILE A 183 -11.92 3.95 -4.63
C ILE A 183 -13.40 3.63 -4.82
N ASP A 184 -14.19 3.51 -3.74
CA ASP A 184 -15.64 3.32 -3.82
C ASP A 184 -16.33 4.52 -4.47
N GLU A 185 -15.90 5.75 -4.13
CA GLU A 185 -16.36 6.97 -4.80
C GLU A 185 -16.03 6.96 -6.30
N LEU A 186 -14.79 6.59 -6.66
CA LEU A 186 -14.38 6.41 -8.06
C LEU A 186 -15.26 5.37 -8.76
N ALA A 187 -15.45 4.20 -8.16
CA ALA A 187 -16.22 3.10 -8.74
C ALA A 187 -17.67 3.51 -9.01
N SER A 188 -18.28 4.25 -8.08
CA SER A 188 -19.62 4.82 -8.21
C SER A 188 -19.69 5.83 -9.38
N LEU A 189 -18.79 6.81 -9.40
CA LEU A 189 -18.76 7.85 -10.45
C LEU A 189 -18.46 7.28 -11.84
N ALA A 190 -17.53 6.33 -11.92
CA ALA A 190 -17.13 5.66 -13.16
C ALA A 190 -18.10 4.55 -13.58
N LYS A 191 -19.07 4.20 -12.71
CA LYS A 191 -20.06 3.13 -12.92
C LYS A 191 -19.39 1.78 -13.23
N PHE A 192 -18.48 1.37 -12.35
CA PHE A 192 -17.83 0.06 -12.41
C PHE A 192 -18.88 -1.06 -12.48
N HIS A 193 -18.58 -2.13 -13.21
CA HIS A 193 -19.53 -3.21 -13.43
C HIS A 193 -19.53 -4.15 -12.21
N HIS A 194 -20.68 -4.71 -11.85
CA HIS A 194 -20.71 -5.75 -10.83
C HIS A 194 -20.15 -7.03 -11.45
N ARG A 195 -19.28 -7.74 -10.74
CA ARG A 195 -18.81 -9.05 -11.21
C ARG A 195 -20.02 -9.98 -11.20
N GLY A 196 -20.54 -10.34 -12.39
CA GLY A 196 -21.51 -11.42 -12.49
C GLY A 196 -20.87 -12.70 -11.94
N THR A 197 -21.63 -13.49 -11.18
CA THR A 197 -21.19 -14.75 -10.56
C THR A 197 -20.75 -15.76 -11.61
N VAL A 198 -19.52 -15.62 -12.10
CA VAL A 198 -18.81 -16.67 -12.83
C VAL A 198 -17.71 -17.13 -11.88
N VAL A 199 -17.98 -18.24 -11.22
CA VAL A 199 -17.02 -18.99 -10.41
C VAL A 199 -15.90 -19.43 -11.35
N GLN A 200 -14.72 -18.84 -11.20
CA GLN A 200 -13.49 -19.43 -11.69
C GLN A 200 -12.77 -20.08 -10.50
N PRO A 201 -12.19 -21.27 -10.69
CA PRO A 201 -11.57 -22.02 -9.60
C PRO A 201 -10.36 -21.24 -9.07
N VAL A 202 -10.28 -21.13 -7.74
CA VAL A 202 -9.14 -20.57 -7.03
C VAL A 202 -8.05 -21.63 -7.05
N ASP A 203 -6.95 -21.35 -7.75
CA ASP A 203 -5.73 -22.15 -7.67
C ASP A 203 -4.96 -21.74 -6.42
N ASP A 204 -5.16 -22.50 -5.35
CA ASP A 204 -4.44 -22.39 -4.09
C ASP A 204 -3.07 -23.07 -4.22
N SER A 205 -2.08 -22.35 -4.75
CA SER A 205 -0.67 -22.57 -4.40
C SER A 205 0.27 -21.46 -4.85
N VAL A 206 1.14 -21.11 -3.90
CA VAL A 206 2.47 -20.47 -4.04
C VAL A 206 2.59 -18.94 -3.80
N HIS A 207 3.11 -18.67 -2.60
CA HIS A 207 4.00 -17.61 -2.12
C HIS A 207 3.54 -16.13 -2.15
N VAL A 208 3.53 -15.58 -0.93
CA VAL A 208 3.60 -14.14 -0.64
C VAL A 208 4.84 -13.56 -1.34
N ILE A 209 4.64 -12.43 -2.04
CA ILE A 209 5.59 -11.67 -2.89
C ILE A 209 5.79 -12.19 -4.32
N ALA A 210 4.96 -11.70 -5.26
CA ALA A 210 5.34 -11.38 -6.65
C ALA A 210 4.21 -10.61 -7.39
N ILE A 211 4.42 -9.30 -7.61
CA ILE A 211 3.87 -8.51 -8.73
C ILE A 211 5.08 -7.59 -9.05
N ILE A 212 5.74 -7.65 -10.21
CA ILE A 212 5.25 -7.46 -11.58
C ILE A 212 6.23 -8.19 -12.50
N ASP A 213 5.74 -9.10 -13.33
CA ASP A 213 6.24 -9.19 -14.70
C ASP A 213 5.01 -8.95 -15.60
N THR A 214 5.00 -7.80 -16.24
CA THR A 214 4.08 -7.48 -17.34
C THR A 214 4.96 -6.95 -18.46
N PRO A 215 4.89 -7.52 -19.67
CA PRO A 215 5.75 -7.10 -20.76
C PRO A 215 5.48 -5.65 -21.17
N SER A 216 6.54 -4.99 -21.62
CA SER A 216 6.54 -3.64 -22.20
C SER A 216 5.48 -3.47 -23.30
N ILE A 217 4.88 -2.27 -23.36
CA ILE A 217 3.88 -1.80 -24.35
C ILE A 217 4.42 -1.73 -25.81
N LEU A 218 5.51 -2.42 -26.14
CA LEU A 218 6.08 -2.44 -27.49
C LEU A 218 5.73 -3.69 -28.32
N GLU A 219 4.98 -4.67 -27.80
CA GLU A 219 4.64 -5.90 -28.56
C GLU A 219 3.22 -5.99 -29.12
N LEU A 220 2.37 -4.96 -28.99
CA LEU A 220 1.04 -4.93 -29.63
C LEU A 220 1.01 -4.14 -30.96
N ARG A 221 2.12 -4.08 -31.68
CA ARG A 221 2.20 -3.41 -32.99
C ARG A 221 2.79 -4.27 -34.10
N ASN A 222 2.63 -5.59 -34.06
CA ASN A 222 2.88 -6.47 -35.20
C ASN A 222 1.87 -7.62 -35.18
N GLU A 223 0.66 -7.35 -35.66
CA GLU A 223 -0.21 -8.36 -36.27
C GLU A 223 -1.28 -7.59 -37.08
N ASN A 224 -0.89 -7.24 -38.30
CA ASN A 224 -1.71 -7.04 -39.50
C ASN A 224 -0.82 -7.31 -40.70
#